data_AF-K1Z2B3-F1
#
_entry.id   AF-K1Z2B3-F1
#
_cell.length_a   1.000
_cell.length_b   1.000
_cell.length_c   1.000
_cell.angle_alpha   90.00
_cell.angle_beta   90.00
_cell.angle_gamma   90.00
#
_symmetry.space_group_name_H-M   'P 1'
#
loop_
_entity.id
_entity.type
_entity.pdbx_description
1 polymer ?
#
loop_
_entity_poly.entity_id
_entity_poly.type
_entity_poly.pdbx_seq_one_letter_code
_entity_poly.pdbx_strand_id
1 'polypeptide(L)' 'MILICLECKNPVDLTSYPDLDTGHVLECEMCGITLEVTSIDGDKIKAEVVDEGK' A
#
# COMPACT_ATOMS: atom_id res chain seq x y z
N MET A 1 -5.18 8.34 6.82
CA MET A 1 -4.86 7.05 6.17
C MET A 1 -3.35 6.82 6.16
N ILE A 2 -2.92 5.65 6.65
CA ILE A 2 -1.52 5.28 6.87
C ILE A 2 -1.36 3.84 6.38
N LEU A 3 -0.46 3.64 5.42
CA LEU A 3 0.01 2.33 4.97
C LEU A 3 1.52 2.27 5.17
N ILE A 4 1.99 1.18 5.79
CA ILE A 4 3.42 0.90 5.94
C ILE A 4 3.77 -0.23 4.98
N CYS A 5 4.78 0.00 4.15
CA CYS A 5 5.28 -1.01 3.22
C CYS A 5 5.73 -2.26 3.97
N LEU A 6 5.24 -3.43 3.54
CA LEU A 6 5.57 -4.70 4.18
C LEU A 6 7.02 -5.14 3.95
N GLU A 7 7.68 -4.63 2.90
CA GLU A 7 9.09 -4.89 2.62
C GLU A 7 10.02 -3.90 3.33
N CYS A 8 10.13 -2.67 2.82
CA CYS A 8 11.11 -1.69 3.31
C CYS A 8 10.72 -0.96 4.62
N LYS A 9 9.52 -1.21 5.18
CA LYS A 9 9.00 -0.60 6.41
C LYS A 9 8.83 0.93 6.39
N ASN A 10 8.95 1.56 5.22
CA ASN A 10 8.68 2.97 5.05
C ASN A 10 7.17 3.24 4.88
N PRO A 11 6.66 4.43 5.25
CA PRO A 11 5.33 4.87 4.88
C PRO A 11 5.19 4.93 3.35
N VAL A 12 4.06 4.48 2.82
CA VAL A 12 3.73 4.58 1.40
C VAL A 12 2.95 5.86 1.15
N ASP A 13 3.29 6.61 0.10
CA ASP A 13 2.53 7.80 -0.29
C ASP A 13 1.16 7.42 -0.89
N LEU A 14 0.10 7.83 -0.19
CA LEU A 14 -1.28 7.59 -0.60
C LEU A 14 -1.93 8.81 -1.26
N THR A 15 -1.21 9.92 -1.44
CA THR A 15 -1.77 11.16 -1.99
C THR A 15 -2.26 11.00 -3.44
N SER A 16 -1.67 10.05 -4.17
CA SER A 16 -2.09 9.70 -5.54
C SER A 16 -3.36 8.84 -5.60
N TYR A 17 -3.89 8.41 -4.47
CA TYR A 17 -5.06 7.52 -4.37
C TYR A 17 -6.17 8.17 -3.51
N PRO A 18 -6.84 9.22 -4.02
CA PRO A 18 -7.88 9.95 -3.28
C PRO A 18 -9.13 9.09 -2.99
N ASP A 19 -9.40 8.08 -3.82
CA ASP A 19 -10.52 7.16 -3.71
C ASP A 19 -10.05 5.74 -3.34
N LEU A 20 -9.02 5.65 -2.48
CA LEU A 20 -8.47 4.38 -2.03
C LEU A 20 -9.55 3.51 -1.37
N ASP A 21 -9.59 2.25 -1.76
CA ASP A 21 -10.54 1.25 -1.26
C ASP A 21 -9.89 -0.13 -1.27
N THR A 22 -10.52 -1.09 -0.61
CA THR A 22 -10.15 -2.51 -0.67
C THR A 22 -10.12 -3.02 -2.12
N GLY A 23 -9.13 -3.85 -2.43
CA GLY A 23 -8.81 -4.33 -3.78
C GLY A 23 -7.98 -3.36 -4.63
N HIS A 24 -7.69 -2.14 -4.15
CA HIS A 24 -6.75 -1.27 -4.86
C HIS A 24 -5.33 -1.81 -4.79
N VAL A 25 -4.66 -1.78 -5.95
CA VAL A 25 -3.26 -2.14 -6.10
C VAL A 25 -2.43 -0.87 -6.20
N LEU A 26 -1.37 -0.79 -5.41
CA LEU A 26 -0.47 0.35 -5.33
C LEU A 26 0.99 -0.09 -5.26
N GLU A 27 1.88 0.69 -5.85
CA GLU A 27 3.32 0.45 -5.82
C GLU A 27 3.97 1.29 -4.72
N CYS A 28 4.89 0.70 -3.95
CA CYS A 28 5.69 1.45 -3.00
C CYS A 28 6.81 2.21 -3.74
N GLU A 29 6.73 3.54 -3.77
CA GLU A 29 7.68 4.42 -4.44
C GLU A 29 9.13 4.30 -3.92
N MET A 30 9.31 3.74 -2.71
CA MET A 30 10.61 3.60 -2.06
C MET A 30 11.36 2.31 -2.46
N CYS A 31 10.64 1.22 -2.78
CA CYS A 31 11.28 -0.08 -3.03
C CYS A 31 10.71 -0.84 -4.25
N GLY A 32 9.65 -0.35 -4.87
CA GLY A 32 9.09 -0.89 -6.12
C GLY A 32 8.18 -2.11 -5.98
N ILE A 33 7.93 -2.61 -4.76
CA ILE A 33 6.98 -3.71 -4.58
C ILE A 33 5.54 -3.24 -4.82
N THR A 34 4.69 -4.15 -5.26
CA THR A 34 3.26 -3.93 -5.43
C THR A 34 2.49 -4.51 -4.26
N LEU A 35 1.58 -3.72 -3.71
CA LEU A 35 0.74 -4.00 -2.56
C LEU A 35 -0.74 -3.92 -2.96
N GLU A 36 -1.55 -4.89 -2.55
CA GLU A 36 -3.01 -4.82 -2.68
C GLU A 36 -3.65 -4.52 -1.33
N VAL A 37 -4.54 -3.52 -1.27
CA VAL A 37 -5.26 -3.14 -0.05
C VAL A 37 -6.30 -4.21 0.30
N THR A 38 -6.13 -4.87 1.45
CA THR A 38 -7.04 -5.93 1.91
C THR A 38 -8.06 -5.45 2.94
N SER A 39 -7.76 -4.38 3.68
CA SER A 39 -8.65 -3.82 4.70
C SER A 39 -8.30 -2.37 5.02
N ILE A 40 -9.31 -1.57 5.35
CA ILE A 40 -9.16 -0.20 5.85
C ILE A 40 -9.86 -0.10 7.21
N ASP A 41 -9.06 -0.01 8.28
CA ASP A 41 -9.51 0.10 9.67
C ASP A 41 -9.32 1.54 10.17
N GLY A 42 -10.25 2.42 9.80
CA GLY A 42 -10.15 3.86 10.09
C GLY A 42 -8.97 4.48 9.33
N ASP A 43 -7.94 4.90 10.06
CA ASP A 43 -6.73 5.46 9.46
C ASP A 43 -5.68 4.40 9.08
N LYS A 44 -5.82 3.14 9.51
CA LYS A 44 -4.82 2.10 9.23
C LYS A 44 -5.23 1.26 8.03
N ILE A 45 -4.34 1.15 7.06
CA ILE A 45 -4.54 0.30 5.89
C ILE A 45 -3.71 -0.96 6.06
N LYS A 46 -4.34 -2.10 5.81
CA LYS A 46 -3.67 -3.38 5.65
C LYS A 46 -3.60 -3.69 4.18
N ALA A 47 -2.45 -4.18 3.76
CA ALA A 47 -2.22 -4.62 2.41
C ALA A 47 -1.50 -5.96 2.43
N GLU A 48 -1.45 -6.62 1.28
CA GLU A 48 -0.63 -7.81 1.04
C GLU A 48 0.29 -7.59 -0.17
N VAL A 49 1.44 -8.26 -0.19
CA VAL A 49 2.37 -8.19 -1.32
C VAL A 49 1.82 -9.05 -2.45
N VAL A 50 1.59 -8.43 -3.61
CA VAL A 50 1.08 -9.11 -4.81
C VAL A 50 2.10 -9.20 -5.93
N ASP A 51 3.12 -8.34 -5.93
CA ASP A 51 4.30 -8.44 -6.79
C ASP A 51 5.52 -7.91 -6.02
N GLU A 52 6.63 -8.62 -6.03
CA GLU A 52 7.87 -8.22 -5.37
C GLU A 52 8.69 -7.22 -6.20
N GLY A 53 8.21 -6.83 -7.39
CA GLY A 53 8.98 -6.04 -8.33
C GLY A 53 10.14 -6.85 -8.92
N LYS A 54 10.67 -6.44 -10.07
CA LYS A 54 11.82 -7.09 -10.71
C LYS A 54 13.11 -6.32 -10.49
#